data_AF-A0A258LDS7-F1
#
_entry.id   AF-A0A258LDS7-F1
#
_cell.length_a   1.000
_cell.length_b   1.000
_cell.length_c   1.000
_cell.angle_alpha   90.00
_cell.angle_beta   90.00
_cell.angle_gamma   90.00
#
_symmetry.space_group_name_H-M   'P 1'
#
loop_
_entity.id
_entity.type
_entity.pdbx_description
1 polymer ?
#
loop_
_entity_poly.entity_id
_entity_poly.type
_entity_poly.pdbx_seq_one_letter_code
_entity_poly.pdbx_strand_id
1 'polypeptide(L)'
;MSEEVKNQTNVVNRKGSDVYYYRARVPADLQQHYGKAERWISLRTKEQHQANQKATIEQLKLDQEYAHLRAMQLAMPSQDISDDEL
;
A
#
# COMPACT_ATOMS: atom_id res chain seq x y z
N MET A 1 -7.28 -18.65 2.68
CA MET A 1 -7.64 -17.49 3.53
C MET A 1 -7.68 -16.29 2.60
N SER A 2 -8.88 -15.79 2.34
CA SER A 2 -9.24 -15.03 1.15
C SER A 2 -9.16 -13.53 1.42
N GLU A 3 -8.22 -12.82 0.81
CA GLU A 3 -8.21 -11.35 0.83
C GLU A 3 -9.13 -10.85 -0.29
N GLU A 4 -10.37 -10.54 0.10
CA GLU A 4 -11.37 -9.88 -0.74
C GLU A 4 -10.85 -8.51 -1.18
N VAL A 5 -10.47 -8.40 -2.45
CA VAL A 5 -10.02 -7.13 -3.06
C VAL A 5 -11.25 -6.25 -3.29
N LYS A 6 -11.65 -5.52 -2.24
CA LYS A 6 -12.65 -4.46 -2.36
C LYS A 6 -12.07 -3.32 -3.18
N ASN A 7 -12.50 -3.19 -4.44
CA ASN A 7 -12.28 -2.03 -5.30
C ASN A 7 -13.08 -0.80 -4.80
N GLN A 8 -12.79 -0.34 -3.57
CA GLN A 8 -13.22 0.96 -3.10
C GLN A 8 -12.10 1.95 -3.41
N THR A 9 -12.27 2.71 -4.48
CA THR A 9 -11.37 3.81 -4.83
C THR A 9 -11.47 4.85 -3.72
N ASN A 10 -10.59 4.78 -2.72
CA ASN A 10 -10.56 5.64 -1.53
C ASN A 10 -10.06 7.06 -1.89
N VAL A 11 -10.72 7.69 -2.86
CA VAL A 11 -10.45 9.05 -3.31
C VAL A 11 -11.14 10.01 -2.35
N VAL A 12 -10.36 10.90 -1.77
CA VAL A 12 -10.80 11.91 -0.80
C VAL A 12 -10.42 13.30 -1.29
N ASN A 13 -11.38 14.20 -1.25
CA ASN A 13 -11.13 15.64 -1.38
C ASN A 13 -11.04 16.25 0.03
N ARG A 14 -9.98 17.02 0.31
CA ARG A 14 -9.85 17.75 1.58
C ARG A 14 -10.48 19.13 1.42
N LYS A 15 -11.26 19.57 2.42
CA LYS A 15 -11.87 20.91 2.44
C LYS A 15 -10.78 21.98 2.29
N GLY A 16 -10.89 22.82 1.26
CA GLY A 16 -9.87 23.84 0.92
C GLY A 16 -8.73 23.34 0.03
N SER A 17 -8.78 22.09 -0.43
CA SER A 17 -7.82 21.53 -1.38
C SER A 17 -8.49 21.31 -2.73
N ASP A 18 -7.88 21.88 -3.76
CA ASP A 18 -8.36 21.74 -5.14
C ASP A 18 -7.98 20.37 -5.74
N VAL A 19 -7.10 19.62 -5.06
CA VAL A 19 -6.60 18.34 -5.52
C VAL A 19 -7.22 17.17 -4.76
N TYR A 20 -7.45 16.07 -5.48
CA TYR A 20 -7.83 14.80 -4.90
C TYR A 20 -6.64 14.06 -4.28
N TYR A 21 -6.91 13.32 -3.21
CA TYR A 21 -5.98 12.44 -2.54
C TYR A 21 -6.48 11.02 -2.62
N TYR A 22 -5.57 10.07 -2.74
CA TYR A 22 -5.85 8.65 -2.58
C TYR A 22 -5.39 8.21 -1.19
N ARG A 23 -6.31 7.62 -0.44
CA ARG A 23 -6.06 7.06 0.89
C ARG A 23 -5.90 5.55 0.77
N ALA A 24 -4.65 5.10 0.77
CA ALA A 24 -4.33 3.68 0.79
C ALA A 24 -4.27 3.18 2.23
N ARG A 25 -4.95 2.07 2.51
CA ARG A 25 -4.80 1.34 3.78
C ARG A 25 -3.60 0.42 3.66
N VAL A 26 -2.70 0.48 4.64
CA VAL A 26 -1.60 -0.47 4.76
C VAL A 26 -2.15 -1.74 5.44
N PRO A 27 -1.93 -2.95 4.89
CA PRO A 27 -2.35 -4.18 5.54
C PRO A 27 -1.61 -4.37 6.87
N ALA A 28 -2.28 -4.93 7.89
CA ALA A 28 -1.78 -5.03 9.27
C ALA A 28 -0.37 -5.65 9.36
N ASP A 29 -0.10 -6.65 8.52
CA ASP A 29 1.21 -7.31 8.38
C ASP A 29 2.35 -6.33 8.05
N LEU A 30 2.09 -5.34 7.20
CA LEU A 30 3.06 -4.33 6.78
C LEU A 30 3.02 -3.07 7.65
N GLN A 31 2.00 -2.90 8.50
CA GLN A 31 1.91 -1.75 9.40
C GLN A 31 3.08 -1.70 10.39
N GLN A 32 3.55 -2.86 10.86
CA GLN A 32 4.71 -2.95 11.75
C GLN A 32 5.99 -2.49 11.05
N HIS A 33 6.12 -2.72 9.74
CA HIS A 33 7.28 -2.29 8.95
C HIS A 33 7.24 -0.80 8.61
N TYR A 34 6.07 -0.26 8.25
CA TYR A 34 5.92 1.15 7.87
C TYR A 34 5.67 2.12 9.04
N GLY A 35 5.30 1.60 10.22
CA GLY A 35 4.94 2.39 11.41
C GLY A 35 3.67 3.24 11.25
N LYS A 36 2.91 3.06 10.17
CA LYS A 36 1.70 3.83 9.84
C LYS A 36 0.64 2.92 9.22
N ALA A 37 -0.61 3.11 9.63
CA ALA A 37 -1.75 2.33 9.13
C ALA A 37 -2.26 2.81 7.76
N GLU A 38 -1.93 4.03 7.35
CA GLU A 38 -2.53 4.68 6.18
C GLU A 38 -1.51 5.54 5.45
N ARG A 39 -1.56 5.49 4.11
CA ARG A 39 -0.74 6.32 3.23
C ARG A 39 -1.63 7.25 2.42
N TRP A 40 -1.29 8.54 2.45
CA TRP A 40 -1.99 9.58 1.72
C TRP A 40 -1.16 9.98 0.51
N ILE A 41 -1.70 9.75 -0.69
CA ILE A 41 -1.02 10.03 -1.95
C ILE A 41 -1.80 11.14 -2.66
N SER A 42 -1.13 12.26 -2.97
CA SER A 42 -1.75 13.33 -3.75
C SER A 42 -1.89 12.89 -5.21
N LEU A 43 -3.11 12.86 -5.74
CA LEU A 43 -3.37 12.52 -7.15
C LEU A 43 -3.09 13.70 -8.09
N ARG A 44 -2.83 14.89 -7.51
CA ARG A 44 -2.49 16.15 -8.20
C ARG A 44 -3.44 16.42 -9.36
N THR A 45 -4.73 16.18 -9.12
CA THR A 45 -5.78 16.38 -10.11
C THR A 45 -7.02 16.92 -9.42
N LYS A 46 -7.72 17.79 -10.13
CA LYS A 46 -8.96 18.45 -9.72
C LYS A 46 -10.19 17.77 -10.32
N GLU A 47 -9.97 16.87 -11.28
CA GLU A 47 -11.03 16.14 -11.97
C GLU A 47 -11.25 14.78 -11.32
N GLN A 48 -12.52 14.49 -11.01
CA GLN A 48 -12.89 13.25 -10.32
C GLN A 48 -12.62 12.00 -11.18
N HIS A 49 -12.89 12.06 -12.49
CA HIS A 49 -12.61 10.97 -13.41
C HIS A 49 -11.12 10.63 -13.48
N GLN A 50 -10.27 11.65 -13.66
CA GLN A 50 -8.81 11.47 -13.64
C GLN A 50 -8.31 11.03 -12.26
N ALA A 51 -8.92 11.51 -11.17
CA ALA A 51 -8.59 11.07 -9.82
C ALA A 51 -8.83 9.57 -9.66
N ASN A 52 -9.98 9.06 -10.11
CA ASN A 52 -10.28 7.63 -10.05
C ASN A 52 -9.28 6.80 -10.86
N GLN A 53 -8.95 7.22 -12.08
CA GLN A 53 -7.96 6.53 -12.90
C GLN A 53 -6.58 6.49 -12.24
N LYS A 54 -6.10 7.63 -11.72
CA LYS A 54 -4.81 7.69 -11.02
C LYS A 54 -4.83 6.89 -9.72
N ALA A 55 -5.94 6.89 -8.99
CA ALA A 55 -6.09 6.10 -7.77
C ALA A 55 -6.02 4.60 -8.05
N THR A 56 -6.64 4.11 -9.13
CA THR A 56 -6.50 2.72 -9.56
C THR A 56 -5.05 2.35 -9.88
N ILE A 57 -4.32 3.24 -10.58
CA ILE A 57 -2.90 3.02 -10.91
C ILE A 57 -2.04 2.99 -9.63
N GLU A 58 -2.23 3.93 -8.72
CA GLU A 58 -1.48 3.96 -7.45
C GLU A 58 -1.86 2.79 -6.54
N GLN A 59 -3.13 2.35 -6.55
CA GLN A 59 -3.56 1.13 -5.87
C GLN A 59 -2.81 -0.08 -6.41
N LEU A 60 -2.78 -0.27 -7.74
CA LEU A 60 -2.08 -1.40 -8.36
C LEU A 60 -0.59 -1.40 -8.03
N LYS A 61 0.06 -0.24 -8.04
CA LYS A 61 1.48 -0.14 -7.64
C LYS A 61 1.70 -0.53 -6.18
N LEU A 62 0.86 -0.04 -5.28
CA LEU A 62 0.96 -0.41 -3.86
C LEU A 62 0.69 -1.90 -3.65
N ASP A 63 -0.29 -2.46 -4.35
CA ASP A 63 -0.59 -3.88 -4.28
C ASP A 63 0.60 -4.73 -4.75
N GLN A 64 1.22 -4.36 -5.88
CA GLN A 64 2.45 -4.98 -6.36
C GLN A 64 3.60 -4.85 -5.37
N GLU A 65 3.80 -3.67 -4.76
CA GLU A 65 4.83 -3.45 -3.74
C GLU A 65 4.56 -4.30 -2.49
N TYR A 66 3.31 -4.39 -2.04
CA TYR A 66 2.92 -5.23 -0.91
C TYR A 66 3.06 -6.72 -1.20
N ALA A 67 2.70 -7.17 -2.41
CA ALA A 67 2.92 -8.54 -2.84
C ALA A 67 4.41 -8.88 -2.88
N HIS A 68 5.24 -7.96 -3.38
CA HIS A 68 6.68 -8.12 -3.41
C HIS A 68 7.28 -8.17 -2.00
N LEU A 69 6.88 -7.26 -1.10
CA LEU A 69 7.30 -7.27 0.30
C LEU A 69 6.89 -8.55 1.02
N ARG A 70 5.65 -9.02 0.82
CA ARG A 70 5.18 -10.30 1.36
C ARG A 70 6.01 -11.48 0.81
N ALA A 71 6.30 -11.49 -0.48
CA ALA A 71 7.17 -12.51 -1.08
C ALA A 71 8.59 -12.46 -0.52
N MET A 72 9.16 -11.27 -0.29
CA MET A 72 10.48 -11.11 0.33
C MET A 72 10.49 -11.55 1.80
N GLN A 73 9.44 -11.23 2.57
CA GLN A 73 9.29 -11.71 3.95
C GLN A 73 9.15 -13.23 4.02
N LEU A 74 8.44 -13.84 3.06
CA LEU A 74 8.34 -15.30 2.96
C LEU A 74 9.66 -15.95 2.49
N ALA A 75 10.40 -15.26 1.63
CA ALA A 75 11.66 -15.74 1.04
C ALA A 75 12.89 -15.45 1.90
N MET A 76 12.77 -14.65 2.97
CA MET A 76 13.73 -14.58 4.06
C MET A 76 13.30 -15.55 5.16
N PRO A 77 13.64 -16.86 5.09
CA PRO A 77 13.68 -17.65 6.30
C PRO A 77 14.69 -16.97 7.23
N SER A 78 14.33 -16.86 8.50
CA SER A 78 15.23 -16.44 9.56
C SER A 78 16.64 -16.97 9.34
N GLN A 79 17.62 -16.10 9.60
CA GLN A 79 18.98 -16.49 9.90
C GLN A 79 18.95 -17.68 10.87
N ASP A 80 19.31 -18.87 10.38
CA ASP A 80 20.09 -19.80 11.18
C ASP A 80 21.54 -19.56 10.77
N ILE A 81 22.13 -18.51 11.30
CA ILE A 81 23.57 -18.51 11.55
C ILE A 81 23.68 -19.10 12.96
N SER A 82 23.53 -20.43 13.05
CA SER A 82 24.13 -21.17 14.13
C SER A 82 25.58 -21.38 13.72
N ASP A 83 26.41 -20.42 14.13
CA ASP A 83 27.85 -20.53 14.29
C ASP A 83 28.12 -21.61 15.36
N ASP A 84 28.20 -22.88 14.96
CA ASP A 84 28.78 -23.96 15.77
C ASP A 84 29.04 -25.19 14.89
N GLU A 85 30.28 -25.36 14.41
CA GLU A 85 31.13 -26.50 14.80
C GLU A 85 32.51 -26.40 14.14
N LEU A 86 33.49 -26.74 14.98
CA LEU A 86 34.94 -26.51 14.93
C LEU A 86 35.69 -27.40 13.94
#